data_AF-Q2FPM1-F1
#
_entry.id   AF-Q2FPM1-F1
#
_cell.length_a   1.000
_cell.length_b   1.000
_cell.length_c   1.000
_cell.angle_alpha   90.00
_cell.angle_beta   90.00
_cell.angle_gamma   90.00
#
_symmetry.space_group_name_H-M   'P 1'
#
loop_
_entity.id
_entity.type
_entity.pdbx_description
1 polymer ?
#
loop_
_entity_poly.entity_id
_entity_poly.type
_entity_poly.pdbx_seq_one_letter_code
_entity_poly.pdbx_strand_id
1 'polypeptide(L)'
;MPGFPVLSQLLHFLLYPRFIRSLSEIDTRFHVDDTCNGCGICNQVCPADNIRIIDNKPVWQHHCLFCLACINLCPKEAIQLEEKHRNKRRYHNPSVPLKKLIQIQSAFDSPSDQYYG
;
A
#
# COMPACT_ATOMS: atom_id res chain seq x y z
N MET A 1 6.68 -19.19 -18.60
CA MET A 1 6.07 -18.39 -19.68
C MET A 1 6.95 -18.51 -20.93
N PRO A 2 6.61 -19.36 -21.92
CA PRO A 2 7.49 -19.65 -23.05
C PRO A 2 7.30 -18.59 -24.14
N GLY A 3 8.31 -17.74 -24.38
CA GLY A 3 8.24 -16.70 -25.40
C GLY A 3 9.37 -15.67 -25.36
N PHE A 4 10.08 -15.56 -24.23
CA PHE A 4 11.23 -14.66 -24.13
C PHE A 4 12.54 -15.37 -24.54
N PRO A 5 13.44 -14.70 -25.29
CA PRO A 5 14.78 -15.21 -25.60
C PRO A 5 15.53 -15.66 -24.34
N VAL A 6 16.39 -16.67 -24.42
CA VAL A 6 17.15 -17.23 -23.27
C VAL A 6 17.90 -16.13 -22.51
N LEU A 7 18.49 -15.16 -23.22
CA LEU A 7 19.16 -14.02 -22.61
C LEU A 7 18.21 -13.15 -21.76
N SER A 8 16.98 -12.94 -22.23
CA SER A 8 15.95 -12.20 -21.50
C SER A 8 15.49 -12.98 -20.26
N GLN A 9 15.39 -14.30 -20.34
CA GLN A 9 15.08 -15.14 -19.17
C GLN A 9 16.18 -15.07 -18.11
N LEU A 10 17.44 -15.07 -18.54
CA LEU A 10 18.61 -14.98 -17.66
C LEU A 10 18.72 -13.59 -17.03
N LEU A 11 18.50 -12.54 -17.83
CA LEU A 11 18.40 -11.16 -17.35
C LEU A 11 17.27 -10.99 -16.33
N HIS A 12 16.09 -11.59 -16.60
CA HIS A 12 14.96 -11.60 -15.69
C HIS A 12 15.34 -12.31 -14.38
N PHE A 13 15.91 -13.52 -14.45
CA PHE A 13 16.32 -14.25 -13.24
C PHE A 13 17.32 -13.47 -12.38
N LEU A 14 18.24 -12.72 -12.99
CA LEU A 14 19.26 -11.93 -12.28
C LEU A 14 18.75 -10.58 -11.75
N LEU A 15 17.94 -9.85 -12.53
CA LEU A 15 17.54 -8.48 -12.22
C LEU A 15 16.16 -8.39 -11.55
N TYR A 16 15.23 -9.30 -11.90
CA TYR A 16 13.85 -9.27 -11.42
C TYR A 16 13.72 -9.41 -9.89
N PRO A 17 14.51 -10.25 -9.18
CA PRO A 17 14.43 -10.32 -7.72
C PRO A 17 14.79 -8.98 -7.06
N ARG A 18 15.82 -8.30 -7.58
CA ARG A 18 16.20 -6.96 -7.09
C ARG A 18 15.14 -5.91 -7.40
N PHE A 19 14.57 -5.97 -8.60
CA PHE A 19 13.48 -5.09 -9.01
C PHE A 19 12.25 -5.24 -8.11
N ILE A 20 11.74 -6.46 -7.91
CA ILE A 20 10.58 -6.71 -7.04
C ILE A 20 10.85 -6.25 -5.60
N ARG A 21 12.03 -6.57 -5.06
CA ARG A 21 12.35 -6.18 -3.68
C ARG A 21 12.37 -4.66 -3.51
N SER A 22 12.84 -3.92 -4.52
CA SER A 22 12.79 -2.46 -4.52
C SER A 22 11.37 -1.89 -4.55
N LEU A 23 10.37 -2.63 -5.02
CA LEU A 23 8.97 -2.18 -5.03
C LEU A 23 8.36 -2.20 -3.63
N SER A 24 8.77 -3.15 -2.78
CA SER A 24 8.22 -3.28 -1.43
C SER A 24 8.58 -2.09 -0.53
N GLU A 25 9.69 -1.41 -0.80
CA GLU A 25 10.19 -0.23 -0.09
C GLU A 25 9.68 1.11 -0.66
N ILE A 26 8.75 1.10 -1.63
CA ILE A 26 8.27 2.34 -2.27
C ILE A 26 7.55 3.30 -1.31
N ASP A 27 7.05 2.79 -0.19
CA ASP A 27 6.47 3.58 0.90
C ASP A 27 7.46 4.54 1.57
N THR A 28 8.77 4.35 1.38
CA THR A 28 9.80 5.32 1.80
C THR A 28 9.62 6.70 1.17
N ARG A 29 8.86 6.78 0.08
CA ARG A 29 8.50 8.03 -0.60
C ARG A 29 7.22 8.67 -0.09
N PHE A 30 6.57 8.05 0.90
CA PHE A 30 5.38 8.59 1.53
C PHE A 30 5.75 9.54 2.66
N HIS A 31 4.99 10.63 2.78
CA HIS A 31 5.11 11.62 3.83
C HIS A 31 3.76 11.85 4.51
N VAL A 32 3.78 12.17 5.81
CA VAL A 32 2.59 12.49 6.60
C VAL A 32 2.63 13.95 7.01
N ASP A 33 1.67 14.71 6.52
CA ASP A 33 1.50 16.12 6.83
C ASP A 33 0.85 16.30 8.22
N ASP A 34 0.96 17.51 8.78
CA ASP A 34 0.43 17.84 10.13
C ASP A 34 -1.11 17.85 10.21
N THR A 35 -1.80 17.70 9.08
CA THR A 35 -3.27 17.52 9.06
C THR A 35 -3.70 16.13 9.54
N CYS A 36 -2.76 15.20 9.73
CA CYS A 36 -3.02 13.89 10.29
C CYS A 36 -3.54 13.99 11.72
N ASN A 37 -4.67 13.32 11.98
CA ASN A 37 -5.31 13.27 13.30
C ASN A 37 -5.23 11.89 13.96
N GLY A 38 -4.38 10.99 13.45
CA GLY A 38 -4.20 9.66 14.03
C GLY A 38 -5.37 8.69 13.90
N CYS A 39 -6.32 8.92 12.98
CA CYS A 39 -7.53 8.08 12.86
C CYS A 39 -7.30 6.59 12.55
N GLY A 40 -6.10 6.19 12.12
CA GLY A 40 -5.75 4.79 11.88
C GLY A 40 -6.38 4.14 10.65
N ILE A 41 -7.21 4.84 9.87
CA ILE A 41 -7.87 4.30 8.67
C ILE A 41 -6.84 3.72 7.67
N CYS A 42 -5.70 4.38 7.50
CA CYS A 42 -4.65 3.92 6.60
C CYS A 42 -4.12 2.52 6.96
N ASN A 43 -4.02 2.18 8.25
CA ASN A 43 -3.67 0.84 8.71
C ASN A 43 -4.81 -0.16 8.42
N GLN A 44 -6.06 0.19 8.74
CA GLN A 44 -7.22 -0.70 8.57
C GLN A 44 -7.53 -1.06 7.11
N VAL A 45 -7.13 -0.23 6.15
CA VAL A 45 -7.36 -0.47 4.71
C VAL A 45 -6.14 -1.04 3.99
N CYS A 46 -5.04 -1.32 4.69
CA CYS A 46 -3.82 -1.81 4.08
C CYS A 46 -3.88 -3.34 3.92
N PRO A 47 -3.98 -3.89 2.69
CA PRO A 47 -4.06 -5.34 2.49
C PRO A 47 -2.74 -6.08 2.74
N ALA A 48 -1.64 -5.34 2.90
CA ALA A 48 -0.31 -5.89 3.11
C ALA A 48 0.12 -5.85 4.58
N ASP A 49 -0.73 -5.35 5.48
CA ASP A 49 -0.36 -5.06 6.87
C ASP A 49 0.89 -4.16 7.04
N ASN A 50 1.14 -3.28 6.05
CA ASN A 50 2.34 -2.44 5.94
C ASN A 50 2.39 -1.25 6.89
N ILE A 51 1.39 -1.02 7.72
CA ILE A 51 1.31 0.22 8.48
C ILE A 51 1.09 -0.10 9.94
N ARG A 52 1.92 0.47 10.82
CA ARG A 52 1.71 0.51 12.27
C ARG A 52 1.39 1.94 12.67
N ILE A 53 0.56 2.12 13.70
CA ILE A 53 0.29 3.45 14.26
C ILE A 53 1.16 3.62 15.50
N ILE A 54 2.11 4.56 15.45
CA ILE A 54 3.03 4.88 16.54
C ILE A 54 2.94 6.39 16.76
N ASP A 55 2.77 6.83 18.01
CA ASP A 55 2.61 8.25 18.37
C ASP A 55 1.55 8.99 17.52
N ASN A 56 0.41 8.33 17.29
CA ASN A 56 -0.70 8.83 16.45
C ASN A 56 -0.33 9.12 14.98
N LYS A 57 0.79 8.58 14.48
CA LYS A 57 1.20 8.69 13.06
C LYS A 57 1.42 7.29 12.44
N PRO A 58 1.16 7.12 11.14
CA PRO A 58 1.46 5.87 10.46
C PRO A 58 2.97 5.71 10.24
N VAL A 59 3.47 4.51 10.48
CA VAL A 59 4.85 4.07 10.24
C VAL A 59 4.82 2.86 9.33
N TRP A 60 5.40 2.98 8.15
CA TRP A 60 5.42 1.92 7.15
C TRP A 60 6.50 0.86 7.43
N GLN A 61 6.20 -0.40 7.13
CA GLN A 61 7.03 -1.57 7.43
C GLN A 61 7.80 -2.11 6.20
N HIS A 62 7.84 -1.34 5.12
CA HIS A 62 8.60 -1.64 3.89
C HIS A 62 8.22 -2.93 3.15
N HIS A 63 6.95 -3.35 3.26
CA HIS A 63 6.33 -4.37 2.41
C HIS A 63 5.09 -3.83 1.66
N CYS A 64 5.21 -2.62 1.08
CA CYS A 64 4.15 -1.95 0.33
C CYS A 64 3.84 -2.64 -1.00
N LEU A 65 2.55 -2.84 -1.30
CA LEU A 65 2.08 -3.31 -2.62
C LEU A 65 1.76 -2.16 -3.60
N PHE A 66 2.03 -0.92 -3.20
CA PHE A 66 1.76 0.29 -3.99
C PHE A 66 0.31 0.44 -4.48
N CYS A 67 -0.67 -0.04 -3.71
CA CYS A 67 -2.10 0.08 -4.07
C CYS A 67 -2.68 1.49 -3.86
N LEU A 68 -1.97 2.36 -3.14
CA LEU A 68 -2.35 3.74 -2.81
C LEU A 68 -3.67 3.90 -2.03
N ALA A 69 -4.19 2.83 -1.41
CA ALA A 69 -5.41 2.88 -0.61
C ALA A 69 -5.29 3.87 0.56
N CYS A 70 -4.17 3.83 1.30
CA CYS A 70 -3.91 4.73 2.42
C CYS A 70 -3.93 6.21 2.03
N ILE A 71 -3.41 6.54 0.85
CA ILE A 71 -3.36 7.91 0.32
C ILE A 71 -4.76 8.38 -0.09
N ASN A 72 -5.48 7.55 -0.85
CA ASN A 72 -6.79 7.94 -1.38
C ASN A 72 -7.85 8.01 -0.27
N LEU A 73 -7.85 7.05 0.67
CA LEU A 73 -8.89 6.91 1.69
C LEU A 73 -8.63 7.73 2.96
N CYS A 74 -7.52 8.48 3.04
CA CYS A 74 -7.25 9.35 4.18
C CYS A 74 -8.25 10.51 4.19
N PRO A 75 -9.13 10.64 5.20
CA PRO A 75 -10.15 11.69 5.24
C PRO A 75 -9.57 13.09 5.44
N LYS A 76 -8.32 13.18 5.90
CA LYS A 76 -7.56 14.43 6.07
C LYS A 76 -6.60 14.70 4.92
N GLU A 77 -6.54 13.79 3.95
CA GLU A 77 -5.60 13.81 2.84
C GLU A 77 -4.14 14.00 3.28
N ALA A 78 -3.80 13.54 4.49
CA ALA A 78 -2.55 13.85 5.17
C ALA A 78 -1.36 13.03 4.63
N ILE A 79 -1.59 11.99 3.84
CA ILE A 79 -0.53 11.13 3.30
C ILE A 79 -0.24 11.56 1.86
N GLN A 80 1.01 11.95 1.58
CA GLN A 80 1.48 12.36 0.26
C GLN A 80 2.47 11.34 -0.31
N LEU A 81 2.49 11.20 -1.63
CA LEU A 81 3.53 10.47 -2.37
C LEU A 81 4.32 11.48 -3.17
N GLU A 82 5.56 11.77 -2.77
CA GLU A 82 6.43 12.78 -3.41
C GLU A 82 5.78 14.19 -3.57
N GLU A 83 6.57 15.26 -3.48
CA GLU A 83 6.00 16.62 -3.54
C GLU A 83 5.27 16.91 -4.87
N LYS A 84 5.74 16.31 -5.96
CA LYS A 84 5.18 16.51 -7.31
C LYS A 84 3.73 15.98 -7.47
N HIS A 85 3.22 15.16 -6.53
CA HIS A 85 1.87 14.61 -6.60
C HIS A 85 0.90 15.17 -5.53
N ARG A 86 1.32 16.15 -4.72
CA ARG A 86 0.51 16.75 -3.65
C ARG A 86 -0.87 17.26 -4.10
N ASN A 87 -0.98 17.76 -5.34
CA ASN A 87 -2.21 18.38 -5.87
C ASN A 87 -3.10 17.42 -6.69
N LYS A 88 -2.97 16.11 -6.50
CA LYS A 88 -3.81 15.11 -7.17
C LYS A 88 -5.06 14.84 -6.34
N ARG A 89 -6.23 14.78 -7.00
CA ARG A 89 -7.50 14.43 -6.34
C ARG A 89 -7.45 13.01 -5.81
N ARG A 90 -8.08 12.78 -4.65
CA ARG A 90 -8.28 11.45 -4.08
C ARG A 90 -9.44 10.75 -4.78
N TYR A 91 -9.23 9.50 -5.20
CA TYR A 91 -10.29 8.70 -5.81
C TYR A 91 -11.08 7.94 -4.74
N HIS A 92 -12.40 8.09 -4.78
CA HIS A 92 -13.35 7.30 -4.00
C HIS A 92 -14.40 6.72 -4.93
N ASN A 93 -14.55 5.39 -4.91
CA ASN A 93 -15.63 4.73 -5.62
C ASN A 93 -16.95 4.95 -4.84
N PRO A 94 -17.95 5.66 -5.41
CA PRO A 94 -19.20 5.93 -4.70
C PRO A 94 -20.00 4.67 -4.38
N SER A 95 -19.82 3.60 -5.14
CA SER A 95 -20.53 2.32 -4.94
C SER A 95 -19.91 1.44 -3.86
N VAL A 96 -18.71 1.80 -3.34
CA VAL A 96 -17.97 1.00 -2.36
C VAL A 96 -17.53 1.89 -1.20
N PRO A 97 -18.31 1.96 -0.11
CA PRO A 97 -18.00 2.83 1.02
C PRO A 97 -16.80 2.31 1.82
N LEU A 98 -16.09 3.22 2.48
CA LEU A 98 -14.91 2.90 3.31
C LEU A 98 -15.18 1.79 4.34
N LYS A 99 -16.35 1.82 5.00
CA LYS A 99 -16.75 0.79 5.96
C LYS A 99 -16.76 -0.62 5.34
N LYS A 100 -17.20 -0.73 4.09
CA LYS A 100 -17.23 -2.02 3.37
C LYS A 100 -15.81 -2.49 3.06
N LEU A 101 -14.90 -1.59 2.70
CA LEU A 101 -13.49 -1.93 2.48
C LEU A 101 -12.82 -2.46 3.75
N ILE A 102 -13.02 -1.78 4.88
CA ILE A 102 -12.48 -2.20 6.18
C ILE A 102 -13.05 -3.57 6.58
N GLN A 103 -14.36 -3.78 6.39
CA GLN A 103 -14.99 -5.06 6.68
C GLN A 103 -14.40 -6.20 5.83
N ILE A 104 -14.18 -5.97 4.53
CA ILE A 104 -13.57 -6.96 3.64
C ILE A 104 -12.14 -7.26 4.09
N GLN A 105 -11.35 -6.23 4.42
CA GLN A 105 -9.98 -6.42 4.90
C GLN A 105 -9.95 -7.26 6.19
N SER A 106 -10.79 -6.91 7.18
CA SER A 106 -10.87 -7.68 8.42
C SER A 106 -11.29 -9.14 8.23
N ALA A 107 -12.02 -9.45 7.15
CA ALA A 107 -12.37 -10.83 6.83
C ALA A 107 -11.12 -11.61 6.37
N PHE A 108 -10.27 -11.00 5.52
CA PHE A 108 -9.01 -11.60 5.07
C PHE A 108 -7.96 -11.75 6.17
N ASP A 109 -8.00 -10.91 7.21
CA ASP A 109 -7.10 -11.01 8.36
C ASP A 109 -7.46 -12.21 9.28
N SER A 110 -8.49 -13.00 8.95
CA SER A 110 -8.95 -14.15 9.76
C SER A 110 -8.02 -15.37 9.64
N PRO A 111 -7.82 -16.15 10.73
CA PRO A 111 -6.86 -17.27 10.75
C PRO A 111 -7.10 -18.40 9.73
N SER A 112 -8.28 -18.49 9.12
CA SER A 112 -8.63 -19.49 8.11
C SER A 112 -7.99 -19.24 6.75
N ASP A 113 -7.59 -18.00 6.46
CA ASP A 113 -7.19 -17.58 5.11
C ASP A 113 -5.66 -17.63 4.91
N GLN A 114 -4.89 -17.92 5.96
CA GLN A 114 -3.43 -18.09 5.92
C GLN A 114 -2.94 -19.29 5.09
N TYR A 115 -3.86 -20.15 4.59
CA TYR A 115 -3.52 -21.37 3.86
C TYR A 115 -3.46 -21.21 2.33
N TYR A 116 -3.89 -20.05 1.79
CA TYR A 116 -3.92 -19.80 0.32
C TYR A 116 -2.98 -18.66 -0.15
N GLY A 117 -1.99 -18.29 0.66
CA GLY A 117 -0.94 -17.31 0.31
C GLY A 117 0.28 -17.92 -0.33
#